data_AF-A0A3C0IM54-F1
#
_entry.id   AF-A0A3C0IM54-F1
#
_cell.length_a   1.000
_cell.length_b   1.000
_cell.length_c   1.000
_cell.angle_alpha   90.00
_cell.angle_beta   90.00
_cell.angle_gamma   90.00
#
_symmetry.space_group_name_H-M   'P 1'
#
loop_
_entity.id
_entity.type
_entity.pdbx_description
1 polymer ?
#
loop_
_entity_poly.entity_id
_entity_poly.type
_entity_poly.pdbx_seq_one_letter_code
_entity_poly.pdbx_strand_id
1 'polypeptide(L)'
;MQLQTVPVVNDITPADFKRLYYHPQQPVVIKNMAKAWPAYHKWNWSYFKTLVGDKEVGIYNNTKSDAYTPINKADDYTTFGNYIDMVSAGPAS
;
A
#
# COMPACT_ATOMS: atom_id res chain seq x y z
N MET A 1 -13.70 6.08 -23.41
CA MET A 1 -12.36 6.26 -22.82
C MET A 1 -11.48 5.13 -23.32
N GLN A 2 -10.31 5.43 -23.89
CA GLN A 2 -9.31 4.41 -24.24
C GLN A 2 -8.33 4.29 -23.06
N LEU A 3 -8.18 3.09 -22.52
CA LEU A 3 -7.20 2.84 -21.47
C LEU A 3 -5.79 2.92 -22.06
N GLN A 4 -4.99 3.84 -21.55
CA GLN A 4 -3.57 3.93 -21.88
C GLN A 4 -2.75 3.17 -20.85
N THR A 5 -1.69 2.50 -21.30
CA THR A 5 -0.73 1.86 -20.40
C THR A 5 0.05 2.92 -19.63
N VAL A 6 0.28 2.68 -18.34
CA VAL A 6 1.11 3.58 -17.52
C VAL A 6 2.59 3.35 -17.87
N PRO A 7 3.35 4.39 -18.22
CA PRO A 7 4.78 4.28 -18.46
C PRO A 7 5.53 3.74 -17.23
N VAL A 8 6.56 2.95 -17.49
CA VAL A 8 7.39 2.32 -16.46
C VAL A 8 8.85 2.65 -16.72
N VAL A 9 9.53 3.21 -15.72
CA VAL A 9 10.96 3.53 -15.76
C VAL A 9 11.68 2.85 -14.61
N ASN A 10 12.96 2.55 -14.81
CA ASN A 10 13.81 2.02 -13.74
C ASN A 10 14.19 3.14 -12.77
N ASP A 11 14.82 4.18 -13.32
CA ASP A 11 15.34 5.35 -12.61
C ASP A 11 14.95 6.61 -13.38
N ILE A 12 14.84 7.74 -12.69
CA ILE A 12 14.50 9.03 -13.28
C ILE A 12 15.11 10.17 -12.49
N THR A 13 15.57 11.21 -13.18
CA THR A 13 16.05 12.43 -12.51
C THR A 13 14.86 13.27 -12.00
N PRO A 14 15.02 14.07 -10.94
CA PRO A 14 13.96 14.98 -10.51
C PRO A 14 13.52 15.96 -11.61
N ALA A 15 14.44 16.40 -12.47
CA ALA A 15 14.16 17.30 -13.58
C ALA A 15 13.29 16.63 -14.65
N ASP A 16 13.62 15.41 -15.05
CA ASP A 16 12.83 14.65 -16.02
C ASP A 16 11.48 14.25 -15.45
N PHE A 17 11.42 13.85 -14.17
CA PHE A 17 10.15 13.56 -13.52
C PHE A 17 9.21 14.77 -13.55
N LYS A 18 9.75 15.95 -13.21
CA LYS A 18 8.97 17.20 -13.24
C LYS A 18 8.44 17.51 -14.64
N ARG A 19 9.33 17.49 -15.63
CA ARG A 19 9.03 17.85 -17.02
C ARG A 19 8.09 16.87 -17.71
N LEU A 20 8.29 15.57 -17.52
CA LEU A 20 7.59 14.51 -18.26
C LEU A 20 6.29 14.03 -17.59
N TYR A 21 6.20 14.09 -16.26
CA TYR A 21 5.10 13.44 -15.51
C TYR A 21 4.38 14.38 -14.55
N TYR A 22 5.10 15.16 -13.73
CA TYR A 22 4.47 16.03 -12.74
C TYR A 22 3.71 17.21 -13.37
N HIS A 23 4.37 18.04 -14.18
CA HIS A 23 3.72 19.19 -14.83
C HIS A 23 2.62 18.78 -15.82
N PRO A 24 2.81 17.72 -16.63
CA PRO A 24 1.75 17.23 -17.52
C PRO A 24 0.66 16.40 -16.82
N GLN A 25 0.78 16.18 -15.51
CA GLN A 25 -0.12 15.37 -14.69
C GLN A 25 -0.32 13.94 -15.23
N GLN A 26 0.76 13.33 -15.70
CA GLN A 26 0.76 11.98 -16.26
C GLN A 26 1.30 10.96 -15.23
N PRO A 27 0.64 9.80 -15.05
CA PRO A 27 1.12 8.77 -14.14
C PRO A 27 2.38 8.09 -14.67
N VAL A 28 3.22 7.59 -13.75
CA VAL A 28 4.42 6.81 -14.05
C VAL A 28 4.75 5.85 -12.91
N VAL A 29 5.26 4.67 -13.23
CA VAL A 29 5.82 3.72 -12.25
C VAL A 29 7.34 3.80 -12.27
N ILE A 30 7.96 4.01 -11.10
CA ILE A 30 9.42 4.07 -10.93
C ILE A 30 9.88 2.85 -10.12
N LYS A 31 10.65 1.94 -10.74
CA LYS A 31 10.95 0.62 -10.14
C LYS A 31 12.05 0.62 -9.08
N ASN A 32 13.06 1.49 -9.19
CA ASN A 32 14.27 1.37 -8.37
C ASN A 32 14.32 2.28 -7.14
N MET A 33 13.42 3.27 -7.00
CA MET A 33 13.50 4.25 -5.90
C MET A 33 13.54 3.62 -4.50
N ALA A 34 12.77 2.55 -4.28
CA ALA A 34 12.69 1.90 -2.97
C ALA A 34 13.85 0.91 -2.70
N LYS A 35 14.64 0.51 -3.72
CA LYS A 35 15.68 -0.52 -3.56
C LYS A 35 16.79 -0.11 -2.60
N ALA A 36 17.04 1.18 -2.45
CA ALA A 36 18.03 1.70 -1.51
C ALA A 36 17.51 1.77 -0.06
N TRP A 37 16.20 1.57 0.16
CA TRP A 37 15.63 1.69 1.50
C TRP A 37 15.97 0.44 2.34
N PRO A 38 16.38 0.59 3.61
CA PRO A 38 16.55 -0.56 4.50
C PRO A 38 15.28 -1.41 4.60
N ALA A 39 14.11 -0.77 4.51
CA ALA A 39 12.80 -1.41 4.50
C ALA A 39 12.67 -2.50 3.41
N TYR A 40 13.32 -2.32 2.24
CA TYR A 40 13.25 -3.26 1.13
C TYR A 40 13.74 -4.67 1.50
N HIS A 41 14.71 -4.75 2.41
CA HIS A 41 15.27 -6.02 2.89
C HIS A 41 14.83 -6.38 4.31
N LYS A 42 14.46 -5.39 5.12
CA LYS A 42 14.13 -5.59 6.53
C LYS A 42 12.67 -5.97 6.76
N TRP A 43 11.75 -5.39 5.99
CA TRP A 43 10.33 -5.55 6.25
C TRP A 43 9.84 -6.92 5.77
N ASN A 44 9.43 -7.72 6.74
CA ASN A 44 8.76 -9.01 6.54
C ASN A 44 7.80 -9.25 7.71
N TRP A 45 6.95 -10.27 7.59
CA TRP A 45 5.93 -10.58 8.60
C TRP A 45 6.50 -10.80 10.00
N SER A 46 7.61 -11.54 10.12
CA SER A 46 8.26 -11.78 11.43
C SER A 46 8.79 -10.49 12.06
N TYR A 47 9.43 -9.64 11.26
CA TYR A 47 9.94 -8.35 11.71
C TYR A 47 8.81 -7.46 12.23
N PHE A 48 7.70 -7.40 11.50
CA PHE A 48 6.54 -6.61 11.90
C PHE A 48 5.85 -7.15 13.15
N LYS A 49 5.63 -8.45 13.24
CA LYS A 49 5.07 -9.08 14.46
C LYS A 49 5.91 -8.80 15.69
N THR A 50 7.24 -8.86 15.56
CA THR A 50 8.16 -8.56 16.65
C THR A 50 8.09 -7.09 17.08
N LEU A 51 7.98 -6.15 16.12
CA LEU A 51 8.05 -4.72 16.40
C LEU A 51 6.71 -4.13 16.88
N VAL A 52 5.60 -4.55 16.29
CA VAL A 52 4.28 -3.93 16.46
C VAL A 52 3.13 -4.95 16.47
N GLY A 53 3.42 -6.24 16.68
CA GLY A 53 2.39 -7.28 16.65
C GLY A 53 1.31 -7.12 17.72
N ASP A 54 1.61 -6.42 18.81
CA ASP A 54 0.70 -6.11 19.91
C ASP A 54 -0.22 -4.90 19.63
N LYS A 55 0.03 -4.14 18.54
CA LYS A 55 -0.75 -2.93 18.24
C LYS A 55 -2.10 -3.27 17.66
N GLU A 56 -3.14 -2.66 18.22
CA GLU A 56 -4.49 -2.75 17.69
C GLU A 56 -4.59 -2.04 16.33
N VAL A 57 -5.23 -2.69 15.37
CA VAL A 57 -5.48 -2.20 14.02
C VAL A 57 -6.94 -2.44 13.64
N GLY A 58 -7.51 -1.51 12.88
CA GLY A 58 -8.84 -1.67 12.31
C GLY A 58 -8.81 -2.55 11.06
N ILE A 59 -9.78 -3.44 10.94
CA ILE A 59 -10.03 -4.26 9.75
C ILE A 59 -11.12 -3.58 8.92
N TYR A 60 -10.85 -3.43 7.63
CA TYR A 60 -11.76 -2.82 6.66
C TYR A 60 -12.10 -3.85 5.60
N ASN A 61 -13.37 -4.21 5.52
CA ASN A 61 -13.90 -5.07 4.46
C ASN A 61 -14.13 -4.24 3.18
N ASN A 62 -14.22 -4.93 2.06
CA ASN A 62 -14.41 -4.29 0.75
C ASN A 62 -15.90 -4.18 0.38
N THR A 63 -16.80 -4.19 1.37
CA THR A 63 -18.23 -4.02 1.14
C THR A 63 -18.45 -2.60 0.65
N LYS A 64 -19.10 -2.44 -0.52
CA LYS A 64 -19.35 -1.11 -1.09
C LYS A 64 -20.11 -0.27 -0.06
N SER A 65 -19.47 0.78 0.43
CA SER A 65 -20.13 1.82 1.19
C SER A 65 -21.22 2.43 0.29
N ASP A 66 -22.47 2.31 0.72
CA ASP A 66 -23.53 3.13 0.16
C ASP A 66 -23.33 4.58 0.63
N ALA A 67 -24.00 5.53 -0.04
CA ALA A 67 -23.84 6.97 0.23
C ALA A 67 -24.25 7.40 1.66
N TYR A 68 -24.69 6.47 2.51
CA TYR A 68 -25.20 6.71 3.86
C TYR A 68 -24.37 6.06 4.97
N THR A 69 -23.36 5.24 4.64
CA THR A 69 -22.52 4.60 5.64
C THR A 69 -21.38 5.53 6.08
N PRO A 70 -21.16 5.79 7.39
CA PRO A 70 -20.01 6.54 7.88
C PRO A 70 -18.70 5.86 7.43
N ILE A 71 -17.99 6.50 6.50
CA ILE A 71 -16.84 5.95 5.76
C ILE A 71 -15.64 5.59 6.66
N ASN A 72 -15.62 6.04 7.92
CA ASN A 72 -14.43 6.02 8.77
C ASN A 72 -14.49 5.07 9.97
N LYS A 73 -15.47 4.15 10.05
CA LYS A 73 -15.49 3.13 11.11
C LYS A 73 -14.93 1.82 10.59
N ALA A 74 -13.93 1.25 11.27
CA ALA A 74 -13.47 -0.10 10.99
C ALA A 74 -14.60 -1.10 11.27
N ASP A 75 -14.68 -2.15 10.45
CA ASP A 75 -15.67 -3.22 10.59
C ASP A 75 -15.37 -4.09 11.81
N ASP A 76 -14.09 -4.25 12.13
CA ASP A 76 -13.60 -4.98 13.30
C ASP A 76 -12.23 -4.44 13.74
N TYR A 77 -11.74 -4.90 14.89
CA TYR A 77 -10.43 -4.57 15.44
C TYR A 77 -9.71 -5.84 15.89
N THR A 78 -8.40 -5.90 15.64
CA THR A 78 -7.53 -6.99 16.12
C THR A 78 -6.11 -6.49 16.31
N THR A 79 -5.22 -7.32 16.82
CA THR A 79 -3.79 -6.98 16.87
C THR A 79 -3.15 -7.16 15.50
N PHE A 80 -2.14 -6.36 15.17
CA PHE A 80 -1.45 -6.48 13.88
C PHE A 80 -0.82 -7.87 13.69
N GLY A 81 -0.39 -8.49 14.79
CA GLY A 81 0.11 -9.86 14.76
C GLY A 81 -0.94 -10.87 14.31
N ASN A 82 -2.14 -10.80 14.90
CA ASN A 82 -3.28 -11.63 14.52
C ASN A 82 -3.72 -11.35 13.09
N TYR A 83 -3.74 -10.09 12.66
CA TYR A 83 -4.05 -9.73 11.28
C TYR A 83 -3.08 -10.37 10.27
N ILE A 84 -1.77 -10.34 10.55
CA ILE A 84 -0.76 -10.99 9.72
C ILE A 84 -1.02 -12.51 9.64
N ASP A 85 -1.41 -13.15 10.76
CA ASP A 85 -1.78 -14.57 10.76
C ASP A 85 -2.99 -14.85 9.87
N MET A 86 -4.03 -14.01 9.94
CA MET A 86 -5.22 -14.15 9.09
C MET A 86 -4.87 -14.07 7.60
N VAL A 87 -4.16 -13.02 7.17
CA VAL A 87 -3.85 -12.82 5.74
C VAL A 87 -2.83 -13.83 5.19
N SER A 88 -2.01 -14.40 6.07
CA SER A 88 -1.07 -15.47 5.69
C SER A 88 -1.78 -16.82 5.47
N ALA A 89 -2.91 -17.05 6.14
CA ALA A 89 -3.71 -18.26 5.99
C ALA A 89 -4.69 -18.20 4.81
N GLY A 90 -5.08 -17.00 4.37
CA GLY A 90 -6.03 -16.79 3.28
C GLY A 90 -6.60 -15.37 3.31
N PRO A 91 -7.62 -15.04 2.49
CA PRO A 91 -8.30 -13.76 2.58
C PRO A 91 -8.84 -13.53 4.00
N ALA A 92 -8.43 -12.44 4.65
CA ALA A 92 -9.05 -11.98 5.89
C ALA A 92 -10.40 -11.35 5.54
N SER A 93 -11.49 -12.03 5.87
CA SER A 93 -12.88 -11.57 5.67
C SER A 93 -13.50 -11.08 6.96
#